data_AF-A0A7Z0RW92-F1
#
_entry.id   AF-A0A7Z0RW92-F1
#
_cell.length_a   1.000
_cell.length_b   1.000
_cell.length_c   1.000
_cell.angle_alpha   90.00
_cell.angle_beta   90.00
_cell.angle_gamma   90.00
#
_symmetry.space_group_name_H-M   'P 1'
#
loop_
_entity.id
_entity.type
_entity.pdbx_description
1 polymer ?
#
loop_
_entity_poly.entity_id
_entity_poly.type
_entity_poly.pdbx_seq_one_letter_code
_entity_poly.pdbx_strand_id
1 'polypeptide(L)' 'MADEKQQTITIDGTEYNVADLSDNAKAQVTNLRVTDAEIEKLKQQLAIFQTARTAYARALSEELPKETH' A
#
# COMPACT_ATOMS: atom_id res chain seq x y z
N MET A 1 -37.87 -14.63 -6.33
CA MET A 1 -36.49 -15.07 -6.63
C MET A 1 -35.62 -13.85 -6.44
N ALA A 2 -35.07 -13.71 -5.24
CA ALA A 2 -34.44 -12.47 -4.78
C ALA A 2 -32.94 -12.54 -5.04
N ASP A 3 -32.47 -11.64 -5.90
CA ASP A 3 -31.11 -11.10 -5.99
C ASP A 3 -29.98 -11.99 -5.44
N GLU A 4 -29.53 -12.95 -6.25
CA GLU A 4 -28.14 -13.39 -6.18
C GLU A 4 -27.28 -12.19 -6.57
N LYS A 5 -26.94 -11.34 -5.59
CA LYS A 5 -25.96 -10.26 -5.75
C LYS A 5 -24.68 -10.90 -6.26
N GLN A 6 -24.45 -10.80 -7.57
CA GLN A 6 -23.18 -11.10 -8.21
C GLN A 6 -22.13 -10.25 -7.49
N GLN A 7 -21.41 -10.86 -6.56
CA GLN A 7 -20.27 -10.21 -5.93
C GLN A 7 -19.19 -10.20 -7.00
N THR A 8 -19.01 -9.07 -7.67
CA THR A 8 -17.87 -8.87 -8.56
C THR A 8 -16.69 -8.36 -7.75
N ILE A 9 -15.49 -8.83 -8.11
CA ILE A 9 -14.24 -8.33 -7.56
C ILE A 9 -13.34 -7.91 -8.70
N THR A 10 -12.69 -6.77 -8.56
CA THR A 10 -11.67 -6.32 -9.50
C THR A 10 -10.32 -6.85 -9.04
N ILE A 11 -9.63 -7.59 -9.91
CA ILE A 11 -8.26 -8.07 -9.72
C ILE A 11 -7.46 -7.54 -10.91
N ASP A 12 -6.37 -6.81 -10.66
CA ASP A 12 -5.52 -6.21 -11.71
C ASP A 12 -6.29 -5.41 -12.77
N GLY A 13 -7.34 -4.68 -12.36
CA GLY A 13 -8.18 -3.87 -13.25
C GLY A 13 -9.19 -4.67 -14.08
N THR A 14 -9.26 -5.99 -13.93
CA THR A 14 -10.25 -6.84 -14.58
C THR A 14 -11.33 -7.24 -13.57
N GLU A 15 -12.59 -7.13 -13.96
CA GLU A 15 -13.73 -7.51 -13.13
C GLU A 15 -14.03 -9.01 -13.27
N TYR A 16 -14.13 -9.71 -12.14
CA TYR A 16 -14.45 -11.14 -12.07
C TYR A 16 -15.65 -11.35 -11.17
N ASN A 17 -16.58 -12.20 -11.57
CA ASN A 17 -17.65 -12.65 -10.70
C ASN A 17 -17.09 -13.68 -9.71
N VAL A 18 -17.30 -13.46 -8.41
CA VAL A 18 -16.81 -14.34 -7.34
C VAL A 18 -17.37 -15.76 -7.46
N ALA A 19 -18.57 -15.92 -8.03
CA ALA A 19 -19.16 -17.23 -8.27
C ALA A 19 -18.36 -18.07 -9.27
N ASP A 20 -17.66 -17.43 -10.20
CA ASP A 20 -16.89 -18.10 -11.26
C ASP A 20 -15.47 -18.47 -10.82
N LEU A 21 -15.05 -18.02 -9.64
CA LEU A 21 -13.71 -18.28 -9.10
C LEU A 21 -13.66 -19.59 -8.33
N SER A 22 -12.58 -20.35 -8.53
CA SER A 22 -12.26 -21.51 -7.69
C SER A 22 -11.98 -21.09 -6.24
N ASP A 23 -12.16 -22.01 -5.30
CA ASP A 23 -11.88 -21.74 -3.88
C ASP A 23 -10.41 -21.33 -3.65
N ASN A 24 -9.49 -21.94 -4.40
CA ASN A 24 -8.08 -21.54 -4.36
C ASN A 24 -7.89 -20.11 -4.88
N ALA A 25 -8.56 -19.71 -5.98
CA ALA A 25 -8.49 -18.35 -6.48
C ALA A 25 -9.00 -17.33 -5.46
N LYS A 26 -10.12 -17.62 -4.77
CA LYS A 26 -10.66 -16.77 -3.69
C LYS A 26 -9.67 -16.62 -2.53
N ALA A 27 -8.99 -17.69 -2.16
CA ALA A 27 -7.94 -17.64 -1.13
C ALA A 27 -6.77 -16.75 -1.55
N GLN A 28 -6.30 -16.87 -2.81
CA GLN A 28 -5.22 -16.01 -3.32
C GLN A 28 -5.62 -14.54 -3.39
N VAL A 29 -6.86 -14.23 -3.78
CA VAL A 29 -7.39 -12.84 -3.74
C VAL A 29 -7.34 -12.28 -2.33
N THR A 30 -7.70 -13.08 -1.33
CA THR A 30 -7.65 -12.66 0.07
C THR A 30 -6.21 -12.37 0.49
N ASN A 31 -5.28 -13.25 0.14
CA ASN A 31 -3.85 -13.04 0.42
C ASN A 31 -3.30 -11.79 -0.25
N LEU A 32 -3.67 -11.52 -1.52
CA LEU A 32 -3.28 -10.31 -2.25
C LEU A 32 -3.77 -9.06 -1.51
N ARG A 33 -5.06 -9.00 -1.17
CA ARG A 33 -5.63 -7.84 -0.44
C ARG A 33 -4.93 -7.55 0.88
N VAL A 34 -4.62 -8.60 1.65
CA VAL A 34 -3.89 -8.46 2.92
C VAL A 34 -2.48 -7.95 2.67
N THR A 35 -1.80 -8.49 1.66
CA THR A 35 -0.44 -8.08 1.29
C THR A 35 -0.41 -6.61 0.84
N ASP A 36 -1.36 -6.19 0.01
CA ASP A 36 -1.48 -4.80 -0.45
C ASP A 36 -1.70 -3.84 0.72
N ALA A 37 -2.55 -4.22 1.68
CA ALA A 37 -2.79 -3.42 2.88
C ALA A 37 -1.52 -3.24 3.73
N GLU A 38 -0.72 -4.29 3.90
CA GLU A 38 0.56 -4.20 4.61
C GLU A 38 1.59 -3.37 3.82
N ILE A 39 1.62 -3.47 2.49
CA ILE A 39 2.46 -2.61 1.64
C ILE A 39 2.11 -1.13 1.85
N GLU A 40 0.82 -0.77 1.84
CA GLU A 40 0.38 0.61 2.06
C GLU A 40 0.76 1.12 3.46
N LYS A 41 0.61 0.28 4.48
CA LYS A 41 1.06 0.60 5.84
C LYS A 41 2.57 0.83 5.92
N LEU A 42 3.38 0.02 5.24
CA LEU A 42 4.83 0.22 5.17
C LEU A 42 5.18 1.52 4.43
N LYS A 43 4.46 1.88 3.37
CA LYS A 43 4.64 3.17 2.69
C LYS A 43 4.33 4.36 3.60
N GLN A 44 3.27 4.26 4.41
CA GLN A 44 2.96 5.30 5.41
C GLN A 44 4.08 5.45 6.44
N GLN A 45 4.58 4.33 6.98
CA GLN A 45 5.72 4.36 7.90
C GLN A 45 6.97 4.96 7.24
N LEU A 46 7.25 4.57 6.00
CA LEU A 46 8.38 5.12 5.24
C LEU A 46 8.27 6.64 5.07
N ALA A 47 7.08 7.17 4.78
CA ALA A 47 6.86 8.61 4.67
C ALA A 47 7.15 9.36 5.98
N ILE A 48 6.80 8.78 7.13
CA ILE A 48 7.13 9.32 8.45
C ILE A 48 8.66 9.38 8.63
N PHE A 49 9.36 8.28 8.34
CA PHE A 49 10.82 8.23 8.47
C PHE A 49 11.54 9.16 7.48
N GLN A 50 11.03 9.32 6.26
CA GLN A 50 11.55 10.28 5.29
C GLN A 50 11.44 11.72 5.79
N THR A 51 10.32 12.06 6.45
CA THR A 51 10.12 13.37 7.08
C THR A 51 11.13 13.59 8.19
N ALA A 52 11.28 12.62 9.10
CA ALA A 52 12.25 12.69 10.19
C ALA A 52 13.70 12.83 9.67
N ARG A 53 14.08 12.02 8.68
CA ARG A 53 15.40 12.11 8.02
C ARG A 53 15.64 13.50 7.45
N THR A 54 14.64 14.09 6.80
CA THR A 54 14.74 15.45 6.23
C THR A 54 14.95 16.50 7.32
N ALA A 55 14.24 16.39 8.45
CA ALA A 55 14.42 17.27 9.59
C ALA A 55 15.84 17.16 10.18
N TYR A 56 16.34 15.93 10.38
CA TYR A 56 17.70 15.71 10.88
C TYR A 56 18.77 16.21 9.92
N ALA A 57 18.58 16.03 8.61
CA ALA A 57 19.51 16.55 7.60
C ALA A 57 19.58 18.08 7.62
N ARG A 58 18.44 18.76 7.81
CA ARG A 58 18.39 20.22 7.95
C ARG A 58 19.10 20.69 9.20
N ALA A 59 18.80 20.09 10.36
CA ALA A 59 19.45 20.41 11.62
C ALA A 59 20.97 20.22 11.54
N LEU A 60 21.43 19.10 10.95
CA LEU A 60 22.85 18.88 10.72
C LEU A 60 23.47 19.96 9.81
N SER A 61 22.79 20.35 8.74
CA SER A 61 23.28 21.40 7.84
C SER A 61 23.43 22.77 8.51
N GLU A 62 22.66 23.04 9.58
CA GLU A 62 22.76 24.29 10.35
C GLU A 62 23.97 24.28 11.30
N GLU A 63 24.34 23.11 11.81
CA GLU A 63 25.51 22.89 12.68
C GLU A 63 26.83 22.82 11.89
N LEU A 64 26.77 22.48 10.60
CA LEU A 64 27.95 22.39 9.75
C LEU A 64 28.51 23.79 9.44
N PRO A 65 29.85 23.95 9.35
CA PRO A 65 30.47 25.20 8.96
C PRO A 65 29.92 25.64 7.59
N LYS A 66 29.41 26.85 7.51
CA LYS A 66 29.03 27.44 6.22
C LYS A 66 30.31 27.79 5.49
N GLU A 67 30.56 27.18 4.32
CA GLU A 67 31.66 27.62 3.46
C GLU A 67 31.48 29.10 3.16
N THR A 68 32.35 29.91 3.75
CA THR A 68 32.41 31.35 3.52
C THR A 68 33.38 31.50 2.36
N HIS A 69 32.84 31.75 1.16
CA HIS A 69 33.65 32.11 0.01
C HIS A 69 33.80 33.63 -0.10
#